data_AF-A0A2E7LTZ6-F1
#
_entry.id   AF-A0A2E7LTZ6-F1
#
_cell.length_a   1.000
_cell.length_b   1.000
_cell.length_c   1.000
_cell.angle_alpha   90.00
_cell.angle_beta   90.00
_cell.angle_gamma   90.00
#
_symmetry.space_group_name_H-M   'P 1'
#
loop_
_entity.id
_entity.type
_entity.pdbx_description
1 polymer ?
#
loop_
_entity_poly.entity_id
_entity_poly.type
_entity_poly.pdbx_seq_one_letter_code
_entity_poly.pdbx_strand_id
1 'polypeptide(L)'
;MAKQIGEDTKVTLDLKTIGMIVAFVVTLAGMWFTLQADIAQAKELPAPVIDRVEYDLKDELIRQTIMDTQEDVEEIKETIDKIDERLYEIQKNGR
;
A
#
# COMPACT_ATOMS: atom_id res chain seq x y z
N MET A 1 -20.01 -50.86 16.28
CA MET A 1 -18.69 -51.43 16.64
C MET A 1 -17.73 -51.12 15.50
N ALA A 2 -16.80 -50.19 15.70
CA ALA A 2 -15.83 -49.80 14.69
C ALA A 2 -14.70 -50.82 14.67
N LYS A 3 -14.35 -51.34 13.48
CA LYS A 3 -13.27 -52.30 13.31
C LYS A 3 -11.94 -51.53 13.44
N GLN A 4 -11.25 -51.70 14.56
CA GLN A 4 -9.93 -51.11 14.80
C GLN A 4 -8.93 -51.73 13.83
N ILE A 5 -8.21 -50.89 13.08
CA ILE A 5 -7.10 -51.31 12.20
C ILE A 5 -5.83 -51.28 13.05
N GLY A 6 -5.22 -52.44 13.30
CA GLY A 6 -3.95 -52.58 14.02
C GLY A 6 -2.74 -52.58 13.06
N GLU A 7 -1.52 -52.42 13.60
CA GLU A 7 -0.27 -52.31 12.82
C GLU A 7 0.00 -53.49 11.86
N ASP A 8 -0.44 -54.71 12.21
CA ASP A 8 -0.26 -55.90 11.36
C ASP A 8 -1.36 -56.06 10.27
N THR A 9 -2.26 -55.08 10.13
CA THR A 9 -3.35 -55.17 9.16
C THR A 9 -2.84 -54.88 7.75
N LYS A 10 -2.71 -55.93 6.92
CA LYS A 10 -2.40 -55.78 5.50
C LYS A 10 -3.59 -55.19 4.75
N VAL A 11 -3.55 -53.89 4.48
CA VAL A 11 -4.53 -53.22 3.63
C VAL A 11 -4.18 -53.47 2.18
N THR A 12 -4.91 -54.38 1.53
CA THR A 12 -4.79 -54.60 0.08
C THR A 12 -5.60 -53.52 -0.64
N LEU A 13 -4.92 -52.43 -1.00
CA LEU A 13 -5.50 -51.36 -1.82
C LEU A 13 -5.55 -51.82 -3.28
N ASP A 14 -6.77 -51.97 -3.82
CA ASP A 14 -6.96 -52.23 -5.24
C ASP A 14 -6.55 -50.99 -6.06
N LEU A 15 -6.01 -51.21 -7.27
CA LEU A 15 -5.51 -50.16 -8.15
C LEU A 15 -6.61 -49.14 -8.49
N LYS A 16 -7.87 -49.61 -8.57
CA LYS A 16 -9.04 -48.76 -8.77
C LYS A 16 -9.27 -47.80 -7.60
N THR A 17 -9.10 -48.27 -6.36
CA THR A 17 -9.24 -47.46 -5.16
C THR A 17 -8.12 -46.42 -5.05
N ILE A 18 -6.89 -46.81 -5.37
CA ILE A 18 -5.75 -45.88 -5.43
C ILE A 18 -5.99 -44.82 -6.51
N GLY A 19 -6.46 -45.22 -7.69
CA GLY A 19 -6.79 -44.29 -8.77
C GLY A 19 -7.86 -43.28 -8.39
N MET A 20 -8.89 -43.70 -7.66
CA MET A 20 -9.92 -42.79 -7.14
C MET A 20 -9.38 -41.81 -6.10
N ILE A 21 -8.52 -42.28 -5.19
CA ILE A 21 -7.88 -41.42 -4.18
C ILE A 21 -6.98 -40.38 -4.85
N VAL A 22 -6.18 -40.79 -5.84
CA VAL A 22 -5.30 -39.87 -6.59
C VAL A 22 -6.13 -38.83 -7.34
N ALA A 23 -7.19 -39.24 -8.04
CA ALA A 23 -8.08 -38.31 -8.75
C ALA A 23 -8.75 -37.31 -7.78
N PHE A 24 -9.17 -37.78 -6.61
CA PHE A 24 -9.74 -36.92 -5.57
C PHE A 24 -8.73 -35.90 -5.05
N VAL A 25 -7.49 -36.34 -4.75
CA VAL A 25 -6.42 -35.45 -4.29
C VAL A 25 -6.05 -34.40 -5.35
N VAL A 26 -5.96 -34.81 -6.62
CA VAL A 26 -5.69 -33.88 -7.73
C VAL A 26 -6.79 -32.82 -7.85
N THR A 27 -8.06 -33.20 -7.64
CA THR A 27 -9.18 -32.27 -7.68
C THR A 27 -9.11 -31.23 -6.56
N LEU A 28 -8.82 -31.68 -5.33
CA LEU A 28 -8.64 -30.79 -4.17
C LEU A 28 -7.44 -29.85 -4.37
N ALA A 29 -6.32 -30.37 -4.86
CA ALA A 29 -5.14 -29.57 -5.17
C ALA A 29 -5.44 -28.53 -6.26
N GLY A 30 -6.14 -28.91 -7.33
CA GLY A 30 -6.57 -28.00 -8.38
C GLY A 30 -7.46 -26.86 -7.85
N MET A 31 -8.43 -27.18 -6.99
CA MET A 31 -9.27 -26.16 -6.34
C MET A 31 -8.46 -25.24 -5.42
N TRP A 32 -7.47 -25.76 -4.69
CA TRP A 32 -6.60 -24.94 -3.85
C TRP A 32 -5.76 -23.94 -4.67
N PHE A 33 -5.11 -24.41 -5.74
CA PHE A 33 -4.27 -23.55 -6.58
C PHE A 33 -5.07 -22.51 -7.35
N THR A 34 -6.27 -22.85 -7.83
CA THR A 34 -7.17 -21.88 -8.47
C THR A 34 -7.61 -20.80 -7.49
N LEU A 35 -8.06 -21.18 -6.29
CA LEU A 35 -8.44 -20.21 -5.26
C LEU A 35 -7.26 -19.32 -4.85
N GLN A 36 -6.05 -19.88 -4.73
CA GLN A 36 -4.85 -19.11 -4.42
C GLN A 36 -4.53 -18.08 -5.51
N ALA A 37 -4.71 -18.44 -6.79
CA ALA A 37 -4.50 -17.53 -7.92
C ALA A 37 -5.54 -16.40 -7.94
N ASP A 38 -6.81 -16.73 -7.73
CA ASP A 38 -7.90 -15.74 -7.64
C ASP A 38 -7.67 -14.76 -6.49
N ILE A 39 -7.20 -15.25 -5.33
CA ILE A 39 -6.86 -14.40 -4.19
C ILE A 39 -5.67 -13.48 -4.52
N ALA A 40 -4.66 -13.97 -5.24
CA ALA A 40 -3.52 -13.15 -5.63
C ALA A 40 -3.95 -12.01 -6.55
N GLN A 41 -4.78 -12.31 -7.56
CA GLN A 41 -5.34 -11.31 -8.46
C GLN A 41 -6.27 -10.32 -7.72
N ALA A 42 -7.10 -10.81 -6.80
CA ALA A 42 -7.98 -9.97 -6.01
C ALA A 42 -7.21 -9.04 -5.06
N LYS A 43 -6.04 -9.44 -4.57
CA LYS A 43 -5.17 -8.58 -3.75
C LYS A 43 -4.55 -7.43 -4.54
N GLU A 44 -4.41 -7.59 -5.86
CA GLU A 44 -3.94 -6.54 -6.76
C GLU A 44 -5.07 -5.57 -7.17
N LEU A 45 -6.31 -5.87 -6.77
CA LEU A 45 -7.50 -5.08 -7.08
C LEU A 45 -8.13 -4.50 -5.80
N PRO A 46 -8.67 -3.28 -5.85
CA PRO A 46 -8.75 -2.39 -7.00
C PRO A 46 -7.39 -1.77 -7.31
N ALA A 47 -7.07 -1.62 -8.60
CA ALA A 47 -6.01 -0.71 -9.02
C ALA A 47 -6.31 0.66 -8.38
N PRO A 48 -5.30 1.39 -7.87
CA PRO A 48 -5.53 2.69 -7.25
C PRO A 48 -6.27 3.55 -8.26
N VAL A 49 -7.55 3.76 -8.01
CA VAL A 49 -8.35 4.70 -8.78
C VAL A 49 -7.76 6.04 -8.38
N ILE A 50 -7.15 6.76 -9.31
CA ILE A 50 -6.94 8.19 -9.10
C ILE A 50 -8.36 8.76 -9.07
N ASP A 51 -8.93 8.76 -7.87
CA ASP A 51 -10.25 9.28 -7.64
C ASP A 51 -10.18 10.76 -7.98
N ARG A 52 -11.18 11.29 -8.70
CA ARG A 52 -11.19 12.72 -9.04
C ARG A 52 -11.08 13.58 -7.77
N VAL A 53 -11.59 13.05 -6.65
CA VAL A 53 -11.45 13.60 -5.31
C VAL A 53 -9.98 13.75 -4.88
N GLU A 54 -9.11 12.78 -5.17
CA GLU A 54 -7.68 12.88 -4.83
C GLU A 54 -6.96 13.91 -5.70
N TYR A 55 -7.35 14.04 -6.98
CA TYR A 55 -6.79 15.07 -7.86
C TYR A 55 -7.20 16.47 -7.39
N ASP A 56 -8.48 16.69 -7.12
CA ASP A 56 -8.99 17.98 -6.65
C ASP A 56 -8.38 18.35 -5.29
N LEU A 57 -8.26 17.39 -4.37
CA LEU A 57 -7.63 17.60 -3.06
C LEU A 57 -6.14 17.94 -3.20
N LYS A 58 -5.40 17.24 -4.08
CA LYS A 58 -3.98 17.56 -4.32
C LYS A 58 -3.80 18.92 -4.97
N ASP A 59 -4.64 19.31 -5.92
CA ASP A 59 -4.60 20.61 -6.58
C ASP A 59 -4.88 21.75 -5.59
N GLU A 60 -5.88 21.59 -4.73
CA GLU A 60 -6.16 22.54 -3.64
C GLU A 60 -4.98 22.67 -2.67
N LEU A 61 -4.43 21.54 -2.19
CA LEU A 61 -3.28 21.54 -1.28
C LEU A 61 -2.04 22.19 -1.88
N ILE A 62 -1.76 21.92 -3.16
CA ILE A 62 -0.61 22.52 -3.86
C ILE A 62 -0.81 24.03 -3.98
N ARG A 63 -2.01 24.49 -4.37
CA ARG A 63 -2.30 25.93 -4.47
C ARG A 63 -2.21 26.63 -3.12
N GLN A 64 -2.74 26.01 -2.06
CA GLN A 64 -2.63 26.56 -0.71
C GLN A 64 -1.16 26.68 -0.29
N THR A 65 -0.38 25.61 -0.46
CA THR A 65 1.06 25.64 -0.11
C THR A 65 1.82 26.73 -0.89
N ILE A 66 1.45 26.96 -2.15
CA ILE A 66 2.04 28.03 -2.98
C ILE A 66 1.65 29.42 -2.45
N MET A 67 0.42 29.62 -1.98
CA MET A 67 -0.01 30.89 -1.37
C MET A 67 0.72 31.14 -0.05
N ASP A 68 0.76 30.13 0.83
CA ASP A 68 1.44 30.22 2.13
C ASP A 68 2.94 30.54 1.93
N THR A 69 3.61 29.86 0.98
CA THR A 69 5.02 30.13 0.67
C THR A 69 5.23 31.55 0.10
N GLN A 70 4.27 32.10 -0.65
CA GLN A 70 4.37 33.46 -1.17
C GLN A 70 4.25 34.49 -0.04
N GLU A 71 3.32 34.29 0.89
CA GLU A 71 3.19 35.12 2.10
C GLU A 71 4.48 35.07 2.92
N ASP A 72 5.03 33.88 3.16
CA ASP A 72 6.31 33.71 3.87
C ASP A 72 7.45 34.50 3.20
N VAL A 73 7.52 34.50 1.87
CA VAL A 73 8.55 35.25 1.11
C VAL A 73 8.34 36.76 1.25
N GLU A 74 7.11 37.23 1.30
CA GLU A 74 6.79 38.65 1.50
C GLU A 74 7.19 39.11 2.91
N GLU A 75 6.86 38.34 3.95
CA GLU A 75 7.29 38.61 5.33
C GLU A 75 8.82 38.63 5.48
N ILE A 76 9.52 37.70 4.81
CA ILE A 76 10.98 37.67 4.79
C ILE A 76 11.54 38.96 4.17
N LYS A 77 10.96 39.43 3.06
CA LYS A 77 11.41 40.68 2.41
C LYS A 77 11.24 41.88 3.33
N GLU A 78 10.07 42.03 3.96
CA GLU A 78 9.86 43.13 4.91
C GLU A 78 10.84 43.09 6.09
N THR A 79 11.15 41.88 6.56
CA THR A 79 12.12 41.69 7.64
C THR A 79 13.52 42.09 7.19
N ILE A 80 13.92 41.75 5.96
CA ILE A 80 15.19 42.16 5.36
C ILE A 80 15.26 43.69 5.25
N ASP A 81 14.21 44.34 4.77
CA ASP A 81 14.18 45.80 4.62
C ASP A 81 14.37 46.50 5.98
N LYS A 82 13.67 46.01 7.03
CA LYS A 82 13.83 46.51 8.41
C LYS A 82 15.25 46.28 8.96
N ILE A 83 15.90 45.17 8.58
CA ILE A 83 17.29 44.91 8.97
C ILE A 83 18.22 45.90 8.28
N ASP A 84 18.04 46.15 6.98
CA ASP A 84 18.87 47.10 6.22
C ASP A 84 18.75 48.53 6.77
N GLU A 85 17.53 48.98 7.08
CA GLU A 85 17.29 50.27 7.73
C GLU A 85 18.04 50.39 9.07
N ARG A 86 17.95 49.38 9.93
CA ARG A 86 18.64 49.36 11.23
C ARG A 86 20.16 49.36 11.05
N LEU A 87 20.67 48.60 10.08
CA LEU A 87 22.11 48.57 9.77
C LEU A 87 22.59 49.93 9.28
N TYR A 88 21.80 50.60 8.44
CA TYR A 88 22.09 51.95 7.97
C TYR A 88 22.14 52.96 9.14
N GLU A 89 21.17 52.91 10.05
CA GLU A 89 21.15 53.76 11.26
C GLU A 89 22.38 53.54 12.15
N ILE A 90 22.76 52.27 12.38
CA ILE A 90 23.96 51.93 13.17
C ILE A 90 25.23 52.45 12.49
N GLN A 91 25.37 52.29 11.17
CA GLN A 91 26.52 52.80 10.42
C GLN A 91 26.59 54.33 10.40
N LYS A 92 25.44 55.00 10.38
CA LYS A 92 25.36 56.47 10.43
C LYS A 92 25.72 57.03 11.81
N ASN A 93 25.30 56.36 12.88
CA ASN A 93 25.56 56.78 14.26
C ASN A 93 26.96 56.37 14.77
N GLY A 94 27.63 55.42 14.10
CA GLY A 94 29.00 54.99 14.40
C GLY A 94 30.11 55.81 13.73
N ARG A 95 29.78 56.96 13.12
CA ARG A 95 30.72 57.93 12.55
C ARG A 95 30.78 59.22 13.36
#